data_AF-A0A523QST6-F1
#
_entry.id   AF-A0A523QST6-F1
#
_cell.length_a   1.000
_cell.length_b   1.000
_cell.length_c   1.000
_cell.angle_alpha   90.00
_cell.angle_beta   90.00
_cell.angle_gamma   90.00
#
_symmetry.space_group_name_H-M   'P 1'
#
loop_
_entity.id
_entity.type
_entity.pdbx_description
1 polymer ?
#
loop_
_entity_poly.entity_id
_entity_poly.type
_entity_poly.pdbx_seq_one_letter_code
_entity_poly.pdbx_strand_id
1 'polypeptide(L)'
;MVDVRNSIKEWIEALLKEGLYLMRELKKKDDSRFRAGYQAWYTRGLPIVRQLLPERLDEFTNLYDDKKALYDISGYLLDDNPSTGEFRHAYMIFVQQYRIFESAQTRIDDVLTNIHGLVQAEILDSELDAAIELWKAGHIRSAGTIAGVVLERHLAKVCSSKNLKIVKKNPVLSDFNDALKDAGVHDTANWRGVQRLTDIRNLCAHARDREPTKEEVDELIRGVEKITKTIL
;
A
#
# COMPACT_ATOMS: atom_id res chain seq x y z
N MET A 1 -3.13 -10.53 -7.88
CA MET A 1 -3.09 -9.39 -6.93
C MET A 1 -4.45 -9.07 -6.31
N VAL A 2 -5.58 -9.11 -7.06
CA VAL A 2 -6.95 -9.01 -6.49
C VAL A 2 -7.20 -10.06 -5.39
N ASP A 3 -6.61 -11.24 -5.58
CA ASP A 3 -6.72 -12.38 -4.68
C ASP A 3 -6.16 -12.13 -3.25
N VAL A 4 -4.99 -11.48 -3.14
CA VAL A 4 -4.32 -11.27 -1.84
C VAL A 4 -5.05 -10.21 -1.00
N ARG A 5 -5.54 -9.13 -1.62
CA ARG A 5 -6.31 -8.09 -0.93
C ARG A 5 -7.59 -8.67 -0.32
N ASN A 6 -8.33 -9.44 -1.10
CA ASN A 6 -9.58 -10.05 -0.66
C ASN A 6 -9.31 -11.09 0.44
N SER A 7 -8.26 -11.91 0.29
CA SER A 7 -7.85 -12.87 1.31
C SER A 7 -7.54 -12.22 2.66
N ILE A 8 -6.84 -11.06 2.69
CA ILE A 8 -6.54 -10.36 3.94
C ILE A 8 -7.82 -9.79 4.56
N LYS A 9 -8.73 -9.22 3.76
CA LYS A 9 -10.02 -8.72 4.25
C LYS A 9 -10.87 -9.83 4.85
N GLU A 10 -11.00 -10.95 4.15
CA GLU A 10 -11.73 -12.14 4.62
C GLU A 10 -11.15 -12.67 5.93
N TRP A 11 -9.82 -12.67 6.06
CA TRP A 11 -9.16 -13.11 7.29
C TRP A 11 -9.45 -12.18 8.48
N ILE A 12 -9.42 -10.85 8.27
CA ILE A 12 -9.80 -9.86 9.30
C ILE A 12 -11.27 -10.03 9.68
N GLU A 13 -12.17 -10.16 8.72
CA GLU A 13 -13.60 -10.38 8.98
C GLU A 13 -13.85 -11.66 9.78
N ALA A 14 -13.13 -12.75 9.46
CA ALA A 14 -13.21 -13.99 10.21
C ALA A 14 -12.75 -13.79 11.68
N LEU A 15 -11.65 -13.07 11.90
CA LEU A 15 -11.13 -12.81 13.23
C LEU A 15 -12.03 -11.84 14.05
N LEU A 16 -12.77 -10.95 13.38
CA LEU A 16 -13.78 -10.11 14.01
C LEU A 16 -15.02 -10.91 14.44
N LYS A 17 -15.47 -11.86 13.61
CA LYS A 17 -16.56 -12.78 13.97
C LYS A 17 -16.16 -13.63 15.18
N GLU A 18 -14.91 -14.10 15.21
CA GLU A 18 -14.33 -14.81 16.35
C GLU A 18 -14.29 -13.93 17.61
N GLY A 19 -13.86 -12.68 17.51
CA GLY A 19 -13.89 -11.73 18.62
C GLY A 19 -15.30 -11.48 19.18
N LEU A 20 -16.31 -11.33 18.32
CA LEU A 20 -17.72 -11.20 18.75
C LEU A 20 -18.23 -12.46 19.43
N TYR A 21 -17.82 -13.64 18.95
CA TYR A 21 -18.14 -14.91 19.59
C TYR A 21 -17.53 -14.97 21.00
N LEU A 22 -16.23 -14.69 21.14
CA LEU A 22 -15.54 -14.64 22.44
C LEU A 22 -16.18 -13.63 23.40
N MET A 23 -16.62 -12.48 22.90
CA MET A 23 -17.30 -11.46 23.71
C MET A 23 -18.63 -11.96 24.28
N ARG A 24 -19.34 -12.84 23.55
CA ARG A 24 -20.56 -13.49 24.03
C ARG A 24 -20.24 -14.60 25.03
N GLU A 25 -19.20 -15.38 24.78
CA GLU A 25 -18.74 -16.43 25.71
C GLU A 25 -18.30 -15.83 27.05
N LEU A 26 -17.59 -14.70 27.04
CA LEU A 26 -17.19 -14.00 28.26
C LEU A 26 -18.39 -13.53 29.10
N LYS A 27 -19.57 -13.30 28.51
CA LYS A 27 -20.76 -12.92 29.29
C LYS A 27 -21.42 -14.08 30.04
N LYS A 28 -21.03 -15.32 29.74
CA LYS A 28 -21.64 -16.50 30.35
C LYS A 28 -21.07 -16.73 31.74
N LYS A 29 -21.83 -17.49 32.54
CA LYS A 29 -21.37 -17.95 33.85
C LYS A 29 -20.17 -18.91 33.74
N ASP A 30 -20.10 -19.68 32.66
CA ASP A 30 -18.97 -20.51 32.28
C ASP A 30 -18.26 -19.85 31.09
N ASP A 31 -17.07 -19.29 31.34
CA ASP A 31 -16.24 -18.57 30.37
C ASP A 31 -15.08 -19.43 29.83
N SER A 32 -15.09 -20.75 30.07
CA SER A 32 -14.04 -21.68 29.63
C SER A 32 -13.69 -21.54 28.15
N ARG A 33 -14.70 -21.31 27.30
CA ARG A 33 -14.53 -21.08 25.86
C ARG A 33 -13.86 -19.74 25.54
N PHE A 34 -14.11 -18.71 26.34
CA PHE A 34 -13.40 -17.44 26.22
C PHE A 34 -11.92 -17.66 26.55
N ARG A 35 -11.63 -18.29 27.70
CA ARG A 35 -10.25 -18.57 28.15
C ARG A 35 -9.46 -19.38 27.13
N ALA A 36 -10.08 -20.41 26.56
CA ALA A 36 -9.46 -21.26 25.54
C ALA A 36 -9.18 -20.50 24.22
N GLY A 37 -10.07 -19.59 23.82
CA GLY A 37 -9.98 -18.91 22.53
C GLY A 37 -9.26 -17.56 22.54
N TYR A 38 -9.18 -16.88 23.69
CA TYR A 38 -8.63 -15.52 23.76
C TYR A 38 -7.19 -15.43 23.26
N GLN A 39 -6.31 -16.35 23.69
CA GLN A 39 -4.89 -16.30 23.33
C GLN A 39 -4.67 -16.49 21.81
N ALA A 40 -5.47 -17.36 21.18
CA ALA A 40 -5.44 -17.55 19.74
C ALA A 40 -5.91 -16.28 19.00
N TRP A 41 -6.99 -15.66 19.48
CA TRP A 41 -7.50 -14.41 18.92
C TRP A 41 -6.49 -13.27 19.05
N TYR A 42 -5.92 -13.06 20.24
CA TYR A 42 -4.95 -12.01 20.52
C TYR A 42 -3.68 -12.19 19.68
N THR A 43 -3.14 -13.42 19.62
CA THR A 43 -1.93 -13.73 18.83
C THR A 43 -2.12 -13.45 17.35
N ARG A 44 -3.32 -13.71 16.80
CA ARG A 44 -3.64 -13.45 15.39
C ARG A 44 -3.95 -11.97 15.14
N GLY A 45 -4.54 -11.28 16.12
CA GLY A 45 -4.90 -9.85 16.01
C GLY A 45 -3.70 -8.91 16.14
N LEU A 46 -2.73 -9.24 17.00
CA LEU A 46 -1.60 -8.37 17.31
C LEU A 46 -0.76 -7.95 16.08
N PRO A 47 -0.39 -8.84 15.14
CA PRO A 47 0.34 -8.45 13.92
C PRO A 47 -0.48 -7.51 13.03
N ILE A 48 -1.80 -7.68 12.99
CA ILE A 48 -2.70 -6.85 12.18
C ILE A 48 -2.76 -5.44 12.77
N VAL A 49 -2.92 -5.32 14.10
CA VAL A 49 -2.87 -4.01 14.78
C VAL A 49 -1.52 -3.35 14.56
N ARG A 50 -0.41 -4.09 14.71
CA ARG A 50 0.95 -3.58 14.46
C ARG A 50 1.11 -3.01 13.05
N GLN A 51 0.57 -3.69 12.04
CA GLN A 51 0.75 -3.31 10.64
C GLN A 51 -0.21 -2.20 10.19
N LEU A 52 -1.47 -2.23 10.67
CA LEU A 52 -2.53 -1.33 10.20
C LEU A 52 -2.76 -0.12 11.13
N LEU A 53 -2.42 -0.25 12.41
CA LEU A 53 -2.66 0.74 13.47
C LEU A 53 -1.44 0.84 14.42
N PRO A 54 -0.22 1.09 13.92
CA PRO A 54 0.97 1.16 14.78
C PRO A 54 0.83 2.17 15.92
N GLU A 55 0.09 3.26 15.70
CA GLU A 55 -0.18 4.28 16.72
C GLU A 55 -1.09 3.82 17.87
N ARG A 56 -1.83 2.71 17.70
CA ARG A 56 -2.69 2.10 18.71
C ARG A 56 -2.08 0.83 19.31
N LEU A 57 -0.88 0.42 18.87
CA LEU A 57 -0.27 -0.84 19.28
C LEU A 57 -0.03 -0.90 20.79
N ASP A 58 0.55 0.16 21.36
CA ASP A 58 0.83 0.22 22.80
C ASP A 58 -0.46 0.19 23.63
N GLU A 59 -1.52 0.88 23.19
CA GLU A 59 -2.84 0.81 23.81
C GLU A 59 -3.37 -0.63 23.79
N PHE A 60 -3.27 -1.32 22.66
CA PHE A 60 -3.74 -2.69 22.50
C PHE A 60 -2.99 -3.70 23.37
N THR A 61 -1.66 -3.57 23.48
CA THR A 61 -0.82 -4.47 24.28
C THR A 61 -0.94 -4.21 25.77
N ASN A 62 -1.06 -2.95 26.20
CA ASN A 62 -1.24 -2.62 27.61
C ASN A 62 -2.58 -3.17 28.13
N LEU A 63 -3.62 -3.22 27.29
CA LEU A 63 -4.88 -3.87 27.67
C LEU A 63 -4.73 -5.38 27.96
N TYR A 64 -3.69 -6.05 27.45
CA TYR A 64 -3.44 -7.46 27.75
C TYR A 64 -2.70 -7.65 29.09
N ASP A 65 -1.61 -6.91 29.30
CA ASP A 65 -0.72 -7.03 30.46
C ASP A 65 -0.25 -5.62 30.87
N ASP A 66 -1.02 -4.96 31.73
CA ASP A 66 -0.66 -3.66 32.31
C ASP A 66 -0.20 -3.85 33.75
N LYS A 67 1.13 -3.85 33.92
CA LYS A 67 1.79 -3.97 35.23
C LYS A 67 1.41 -2.89 36.24
N LYS A 68 0.74 -1.80 35.81
CA LYS A 68 0.26 -0.71 36.67
C LYS A 68 -1.24 -0.80 36.96
N ALA A 69 -1.99 -1.60 36.20
CA ALA A 69 -3.42 -1.75 36.39
C ALA A 69 -3.72 -2.71 37.55
N LEU A 70 -4.81 -2.44 38.26
CA LEU A 70 -5.33 -3.35 39.28
C LEU A 70 -5.92 -4.63 38.65
N TYR A 71 -6.43 -4.52 37.42
CA TYR A 71 -7.04 -5.59 36.65
C TYR A 71 -6.63 -5.49 35.18
N ASP A 72 -6.18 -6.59 34.62
CA ASP A 72 -5.89 -6.77 33.19
C ASP A 72 -6.42 -8.12 32.70
N ILE A 73 -6.30 -8.39 31.39
CA ILE A 73 -6.74 -9.67 30.85
C ILE A 73 -5.80 -10.82 31.27
N SER A 74 -4.49 -10.59 31.31
CA SER A 74 -3.50 -11.61 31.69
C SER A 74 -3.81 -12.19 33.07
N GLY A 75 -4.01 -11.35 34.07
CA GLY A 75 -4.40 -11.71 35.43
C GLY A 75 -5.77 -12.40 35.48
N TYR A 76 -6.75 -11.90 34.74
CA TYR A 76 -8.07 -12.56 34.65
C TYR A 76 -7.97 -14.00 34.12
N LEU A 77 -7.13 -14.24 33.11
CA LEU A 77 -6.94 -15.58 32.52
C LEU A 77 -6.22 -16.55 33.47
N LEU A 78 -5.41 -16.05 34.40
CA LEU A 78 -4.69 -16.84 35.39
C LEU A 78 -5.50 -17.12 36.66
N ASP A 79 -6.54 -16.32 36.92
CA ASP A 79 -7.43 -16.51 38.08
C ASP A 79 -8.57 -17.47 37.75
N ASP A 80 -8.65 -18.58 38.47
CA ASP A 80 -9.71 -19.60 38.35
C ASP A 80 -11.04 -19.18 38.99
N ASN A 81 -11.05 -18.15 39.85
CA ASN A 81 -12.25 -17.69 40.54
C ASN A 81 -12.31 -16.15 40.64
N PRO A 82 -12.40 -15.45 39.50
CA PRO A 82 -12.41 -13.98 39.46
C PRO A 82 -13.64 -13.40 40.16
N SER A 83 -13.41 -12.33 40.90
CA SER A 83 -14.45 -11.49 41.48
C SER A 83 -15.33 -10.85 40.40
N THR A 84 -16.53 -10.41 40.80
CA THR A 84 -17.44 -9.66 39.90
C THR A 84 -16.78 -8.37 39.36
N GLY A 85 -15.86 -7.79 40.12
CA GLY A 85 -15.07 -6.63 39.70
C GLY A 85 -14.10 -6.95 38.58
N GLU A 86 -13.30 -8.01 38.74
CA GLU A 86 -12.34 -8.50 37.73
C GLU A 86 -13.04 -8.87 36.43
N PHE A 87 -14.15 -9.61 36.53
CA PHE A 87 -14.98 -9.96 35.38
C PHE A 87 -15.42 -8.73 34.58
N ARG A 88 -15.94 -7.70 35.27
CA ARG A 88 -16.42 -6.47 34.61
C ARG A 88 -15.27 -5.75 33.91
N HIS A 89 -14.09 -5.68 34.53
CA HIS A 89 -12.93 -5.05 33.94
C HIS A 89 -12.43 -5.84 32.73
N ALA A 90 -12.27 -7.16 32.83
CA ALA A 90 -11.87 -8.02 31.72
C ALA A 90 -12.81 -7.87 30.51
N TYR A 91 -14.12 -7.78 30.75
CA TYR A 91 -15.09 -7.52 29.69
C TYR A 91 -14.87 -6.16 29.02
N MET A 92 -14.69 -5.09 29.80
CA MET A 92 -14.46 -3.74 29.25
C MET A 92 -13.14 -3.64 28.47
N ILE A 93 -12.09 -4.25 29.00
CA ILE A 93 -10.76 -4.33 28.37
C ILE A 93 -10.87 -5.09 27.04
N PHE A 94 -11.53 -6.24 27.03
CA PHE A 94 -11.71 -7.03 25.81
C PHE A 94 -12.54 -6.28 24.76
N VAL A 95 -13.60 -5.59 25.18
CA VAL A 95 -14.37 -4.70 24.28
C VAL A 95 -13.45 -3.64 23.68
N GLN A 96 -12.59 -3.00 24.47
CA GLN A 96 -11.67 -2.00 23.97
C GLN A 96 -10.66 -2.58 22.96
N GLN A 97 -10.05 -3.72 23.27
CA GLN A 97 -9.17 -4.42 22.31
C GLN A 97 -9.90 -4.79 21.02
N TYR A 98 -11.13 -5.29 21.13
CA TYR A 98 -11.99 -5.59 19.98
C TYR A 98 -12.25 -4.35 19.14
N ARG A 99 -12.58 -3.20 19.75
CA ARG A 99 -12.85 -1.94 19.01
C ARG A 99 -11.61 -1.38 18.33
N ILE A 100 -10.44 -1.47 18.96
CA ILE A 100 -9.16 -1.14 18.32
C ILE A 100 -8.97 -2.02 17.08
N PHE A 101 -9.12 -3.33 17.24
CA PHE A 101 -8.96 -4.27 16.14
C PHE A 101 -10.00 -4.06 15.01
N GLU A 102 -11.26 -3.79 15.35
CA GLU A 102 -12.33 -3.48 14.41
C GLU A 102 -12.01 -2.25 13.56
N SER A 103 -11.42 -1.21 14.16
CA SER A 103 -11.03 0.00 13.45
C SER A 103 -9.96 -0.24 12.37
N ALA A 104 -9.19 -1.34 12.47
CA ALA A 104 -8.16 -1.69 11.49
C ALA A 104 -8.75 -1.97 10.09
N GLN A 105 -10.01 -2.40 10.01
CA GLN A 105 -10.72 -2.57 8.73
C GLN A 105 -10.78 -1.28 7.91
N THR A 106 -10.86 -0.13 8.57
CA THR A 106 -11.00 1.16 7.87
C THR A 106 -9.70 1.58 7.17
N ARG A 107 -8.55 1.05 7.60
CA ARG A 107 -7.22 1.45 7.09
C ARG A 107 -6.61 0.47 6.10
N ILE A 108 -7.18 -0.72 5.93
CA ILE A 108 -6.57 -1.76 5.09
C ILE A 108 -6.44 -1.32 3.63
N ASP A 109 -7.46 -0.68 3.07
CA ASP A 109 -7.43 -0.23 1.68
C ASP A 109 -6.37 0.85 1.47
N ASP A 110 -6.25 1.78 2.42
CA ASP A 110 -5.25 2.86 2.38
C ASP A 110 -3.82 2.29 2.51
N VAL A 111 -3.58 1.41 3.48
CA VAL A 111 -2.26 0.80 3.70
C VAL A 111 -1.84 -0.03 2.50
N LEU A 112 -2.72 -0.87 1.95
CA LEU A 112 -2.41 -1.68 0.77
C LEU A 112 -2.17 -0.83 -0.47
N THR A 113 -2.94 0.25 -0.64
CA THR A 113 -2.74 1.20 -1.75
C THR A 113 -1.41 1.92 -1.62
N ASN A 114 -1.03 2.34 -0.40
CA ASN A 114 0.26 2.97 -0.13
C ASN A 114 1.43 2.01 -0.38
N ILE A 115 1.37 0.78 0.11
CA ILE A 115 2.42 -0.24 -0.12
C ILE A 115 2.59 -0.51 -1.61
N HIS A 116 1.49 -0.72 -2.35
CA HIS A 116 1.55 -0.89 -3.80
C HIS A 116 2.14 0.35 -4.48
N GLY A 117 1.79 1.54 -4.00
CA GLY A 117 2.33 2.81 -4.46
C GLY A 117 3.85 2.89 -4.33
N LEU A 118 4.37 2.52 -3.16
CA LEU A 118 5.80 2.51 -2.81
C LEU A 118 6.57 1.47 -3.62
N VAL A 119 6.12 0.22 -3.64
CA VAL A 119 6.79 -0.86 -4.40
C VAL A 119 6.84 -0.51 -5.89
N GLN A 120 5.77 0.06 -6.43
CA GLN A 120 5.77 0.50 -7.82
C GLN A 120 6.77 1.64 -8.06
N ALA A 121 6.94 2.58 -7.12
CA ALA A 121 7.95 3.63 -7.23
C ALA A 121 9.37 3.03 -7.22
N GLU A 122 9.68 2.12 -6.29
CA GLU A 122 10.96 1.42 -6.22
C GLU A 122 11.29 0.65 -7.51
N ILE A 123 10.30 -0.01 -8.12
CA ILE A 123 10.48 -0.70 -9.41
C ILE A 123 10.83 0.30 -10.50
N LEU A 124 10.14 1.45 -10.57
CA LEU A 124 10.41 2.47 -11.58
C LEU A 124 11.80 3.09 -11.40
N ASP A 125 12.22 3.34 -10.16
CA ASP A 125 13.56 3.84 -9.84
C ASP A 125 14.64 2.83 -10.24
N SER A 126 14.45 1.54 -9.91
CA SER A 126 15.37 0.48 -10.32
C SER A 126 15.45 0.29 -11.84
N GLU A 127 14.33 0.42 -12.56
CA GLU A 127 14.32 0.39 -14.03
C GLU A 127 15.05 1.61 -14.63
N LEU A 128 14.90 2.79 -14.02
CA LEU A 128 15.59 4.00 -14.46
C LEU A 128 17.11 3.91 -14.20
N ASP A 129 17.52 3.36 -13.06
CA ASP A 129 18.93 3.07 -12.77
C ASP A 129 19.53 2.10 -13.79
N ALA A 130 18.79 1.05 -14.17
CA ALA A 130 19.22 0.14 -15.23
C ALA A 130 19.38 0.86 -16.58
N ALA A 131 18.50 1.82 -16.90
CA ALA A 131 18.62 2.64 -18.10
C ALA A 131 19.89 3.52 -18.06
N ILE A 132 20.21 4.10 -16.90
CA ILE A 132 21.43 4.90 -16.69
C ILE A 132 22.69 4.05 -16.91
N GLU A 133 22.74 2.85 -16.36
CA GLU A 133 23.89 1.96 -16.52
C GLU A 133 24.09 1.52 -17.99
N LEU A 134 22.99 1.22 -18.70
CA LEU A 134 23.04 0.94 -20.14
C LEU A 134 23.54 2.14 -20.94
N TRP A 135 23.11 3.35 -20.60
CA TRP A 135 23.56 4.57 -21.28
C TRP A 135 25.06 4.81 -21.07
N LYS A 136 25.56 4.61 -19.84
CA LYS A 136 26.99 4.69 -19.52
C LYS A 136 27.81 3.65 -20.30
N ALA A 137 27.27 2.45 -20.46
CA ALA A 137 27.87 1.37 -21.25
C ALA A 137 27.80 1.59 -22.78
N GLY A 138 27.13 2.64 -23.25
CA GLY A 138 26.99 2.95 -24.68
C GLY A 138 25.84 2.22 -25.38
N HIS A 139 24.98 1.51 -24.63
CA HIS A 139 23.78 0.86 -25.17
C HIS A 139 22.62 1.85 -25.29
N ILE A 140 22.77 2.83 -26.19
CA ILE A 140 21.91 4.02 -26.30
C ILE A 140 20.43 3.68 -26.53
N ARG A 141 20.11 2.82 -27.51
CA ARG A 141 18.72 2.44 -27.83
C ARG A 141 18.06 1.71 -26.66
N SER A 142 18.78 0.79 -26.01
CA SER A 142 18.26 0.02 -24.88
C SER A 142 17.97 0.92 -23.70
N ALA A 143 18.89 1.82 -23.36
CA ALA A 143 18.72 2.81 -22.31
C ALA A 143 17.47 3.68 -22.55
N GLY A 144 17.34 4.26 -23.75
CA GLY A 144 16.19 5.11 -24.08
C GLY A 144 14.86 4.34 -24.13
N THR A 145 14.89 3.05 -24.49
CA THR A 145 13.70 2.20 -24.47
C THR A 145 13.22 1.95 -23.03
N ILE A 146 14.13 1.61 -22.12
CA ILE A 146 13.78 1.37 -20.70
C ILE A 146 13.30 2.68 -20.04
N ALA A 147 14.01 3.80 -20.23
CA ALA A 147 13.57 5.10 -19.71
C ALA A 147 12.16 5.47 -20.23
N GLY A 148 11.88 5.15 -21.50
CA GLY A 148 10.57 5.31 -22.10
C GLY A 148 9.46 4.48 -21.44
N VAL A 149 9.76 3.22 -21.07
CA VAL A 149 8.82 2.35 -20.35
C VAL A 149 8.53 2.91 -18.96
N VAL A 150 9.55 3.39 -18.25
CA VAL A 150 9.39 4.05 -16.94
C VAL A 150 8.44 5.24 -17.05
N LEU A 151 8.64 6.10 -18.06
CA LEU A 151 7.78 7.26 -18.33
C LEU A 151 6.33 6.85 -18.60
N GLU A 152 6.11 5.88 -19.48
CA GLU A 152 4.77 5.39 -19.82
C GLU A 152 4.03 4.85 -18.59
N ARG A 153 4.71 4.01 -17.78
CA ARG A 153 4.12 3.43 -16.56
C ARG A 153 3.80 4.50 -15.52
N HIS A 154 4.65 5.53 -15.40
CA HIS A 154 4.39 6.66 -14.51
C HIS A 154 3.16 7.46 -14.97
N LEU A 155 3.08 7.87 -16.24
CA LEU A 155 1.93 8.63 -16.75
C LEU A 155 0.62 7.83 -16.67
N ALA A 156 0.67 6.52 -16.94
CA ALA A 156 -0.48 5.62 -16.77
C ALA A 156 -0.98 5.56 -15.31
N LYS A 157 -0.05 5.55 -14.34
CA LYS A 157 -0.37 5.59 -12.92
C LYS A 157 -1.03 6.93 -12.54
N VAL A 158 -0.50 8.05 -13.01
CA VAL A 158 -1.07 9.39 -12.75
C VAL A 158 -2.48 9.51 -13.36
N CYS A 159 -2.69 8.99 -14.57
CA CYS A 159 -4.03 8.94 -15.16
C CYS A 159 -4.99 8.13 -14.29
N SER A 160 -4.54 6.98 -13.79
CA SER A 160 -5.34 6.10 -12.93
C SER A 160 -5.65 6.74 -11.57
N SER A 161 -4.70 7.43 -10.94
CA SER A 161 -4.90 8.10 -9.65
C SER A 161 -5.87 9.28 -9.74
N LYS A 162 -5.92 9.96 -10.89
CA LYS A 162 -6.88 11.03 -11.18
C LYS A 162 -8.20 10.52 -11.76
N ASN A 163 -8.42 9.19 -11.81
CA ASN A 163 -9.61 8.55 -12.38
C ASN A 163 -9.90 8.93 -13.84
N LEU A 164 -8.87 9.18 -14.64
CA LEU A 164 -9.01 9.49 -16.07
C LEU A 164 -9.29 8.20 -16.84
N LYS A 165 -10.41 8.17 -17.57
CA LYS A 165 -10.81 7.02 -18.40
C LYS A 165 -10.18 7.13 -19.78
N ILE A 166 -9.26 6.22 -20.09
CA ILE A 166 -8.68 6.11 -21.43
C ILE A 166 -9.49 5.07 -22.21
N VAL A 167 -10.17 5.51 -23.27
CA VAL A 167 -11.09 4.70 -24.06
C VAL A 167 -10.36 3.63 -24.91
N LYS A 168 -9.09 3.89 -25.23
CA LYS A 168 -8.29 3.03 -26.09
C LYS A 168 -7.85 1.76 -25.35
N LYS A 169 -7.97 0.60 -26.01
CA LYS A 169 -7.64 -0.72 -25.44
C LYS A 169 -6.16 -0.88 -25.10
N ASN A 170 -5.28 -0.36 -25.97
CA ASN A 170 -3.82 -0.37 -25.80
C ASN A 170 -3.32 1.08 -25.92
N PRO A 171 -3.42 1.87 -24.84
CA PRO A 171 -2.91 3.23 -24.84
C PRO A 171 -1.38 3.24 -24.90
N VAL A 172 -0.84 4.24 -25.59
CA VAL A 172 0.59 4.52 -25.67
C VAL A 172 0.90 5.83 -24.94
N LEU A 173 2.18 6.10 -24.71
CA LEU A 173 2.68 7.30 -24.02
C LEU A 173 1.98 8.62 -24.43
N SER A 174 1.74 8.85 -25.73
CA SER A 174 1.05 10.05 -26.20
C SER A 174 -0.41 10.12 -25.73
N ASP A 175 -1.13 9.00 -25.71
CA ASP A 175 -2.52 8.97 -25.25
C ASP A 175 -2.60 9.36 -23.76
N PHE A 176 -1.64 8.94 -22.95
CA PHE A 176 -1.56 9.33 -21.53
C PHE A 176 -1.19 10.81 -21.38
N ASN A 177 -0.25 11.32 -22.17
CA ASN A 177 0.15 12.73 -22.11
C ASN A 177 -1.00 13.68 -22.51
N ASP A 178 -1.73 13.34 -23.56
CA ASP A 178 -2.90 14.11 -24.02
C ASP A 178 -4.01 14.10 -22.98
N ALA A 179 -4.32 12.93 -22.40
CA ALA A 179 -5.32 12.81 -21.34
C ALA A 179 -4.98 13.68 -20.12
N LEU A 180 -3.70 13.76 -19.73
CA LEU A 180 -3.26 14.59 -18.60
C LEU A 180 -3.36 16.08 -18.90
N LYS A 181 -3.13 16.51 -20.14
CA LYS A 181 -3.35 17.89 -20.56
C LYS A 181 -4.83 18.24 -20.60
N ASP A 182 -5.66 17.37 -21.18
CA ASP A 182 -7.10 17.59 -21.30
C ASP A 182 -7.78 17.66 -19.92
N ALA A 183 -7.24 16.92 -18.94
CA ALA A 183 -7.65 17.00 -17.53
C ALA A 183 -7.09 18.22 -16.77
N GLY A 184 -6.27 19.07 -17.41
CA GLY A 184 -5.64 20.23 -16.78
C GLY A 184 -4.53 19.91 -15.78
N VAL A 185 -4.04 18.66 -15.76
CA VAL A 185 -2.92 18.24 -14.89
C VAL A 185 -1.59 18.72 -15.47
N HIS A 186 -1.43 18.63 -16.79
CA HIS A 186 -0.31 19.22 -17.51
C HIS A 186 -0.67 20.60 -18.05
N ASP A 187 0.18 21.59 -17.78
CA ASP A 187 0.18 22.81 -18.57
C ASP A 187 0.76 22.56 -19.98
N THR A 188 0.68 23.58 -20.84
CA THR A 188 1.15 23.43 -22.22
C THR A 188 2.66 23.18 -22.30
N ALA A 189 3.44 23.66 -21.33
CA ALA A 189 4.90 23.49 -21.32
C ALA A 189 5.28 22.05 -20.97
N ASN A 190 4.71 21.50 -19.89
CA ASN A 190 4.91 20.11 -19.47
C ASN A 190 4.44 19.13 -20.53
N TRP A 191 3.27 19.36 -21.14
CA TRP A 191 2.78 18.52 -22.23
C TRP A 191 3.75 18.46 -23.42
N ARG A 192 4.31 19.60 -23.84
CA ARG A 192 5.32 19.65 -24.91
C ARG A 192 6.63 18.97 -24.50
N GLY A 193 7.03 19.13 -23.24
CA GLY A 193 8.20 18.45 -22.68
C GLY A 193 8.05 16.93 -22.76
N VAL A 194 6.93 16.39 -22.27
CA VAL A 194 6.63 14.95 -22.35
C VAL A 194 6.55 14.48 -23.80
N GLN A 195 5.97 15.28 -24.71
CA GLN A 195 5.94 14.96 -26.13
C GLN A 195 7.35 14.81 -26.72
N ARG A 196 8.25 15.75 -26.41
CA ARG A 196 9.66 15.68 -26.81
C ARG A 196 10.33 14.40 -26.32
N LEU A 197 10.10 14.00 -25.08
CA LEU A 197 10.61 12.74 -24.52
C LEU A 197 10.03 11.51 -25.24
N THR A 198 8.74 11.57 -25.59
CA THR A 198 8.06 10.53 -26.38
C THR A 198 8.74 10.32 -27.72
N ASP A 199 9.08 11.42 -28.40
CA ASP A 199 9.70 11.39 -29.72
C ASP A 199 11.11 10.78 -29.65
N ILE A 200 11.90 11.12 -28.62
CA ILE A 200 13.22 10.52 -28.39
C ILE A 200 13.10 9.03 -28.11
N ARG A 201 12.18 8.62 -27.22
CA ARG A 201 11.88 7.21 -26.94
C ARG A 201 11.53 6.45 -28.23
N ASN A 202 10.75 7.07 -29.11
CA ASN A 202 10.34 6.45 -30.36
C ASN A 202 11.51 6.24 -31.34
N LEU A 203 12.54 7.10 -31.32
CA LEU A 203 13.79 6.87 -32.06
C LEU A 203 14.57 5.67 -31.51
N CYS A 204 14.53 5.46 -30.19
CA CYS A 204 15.17 4.31 -29.55
C CYS A 204 14.46 2.99 -29.83
N ALA A 205 13.13 2.97 -29.76
CA ALA A 205 12.31 1.75 -29.84
C ALA A 205 11.97 1.30 -31.26
N HIS A 206 11.94 2.22 -32.24
CA HIS A 206 11.55 1.92 -33.61
C HIS A 206 12.70 2.21 -34.58
N ALA A 207 12.80 1.43 -35.66
CA ALA A 207 13.72 1.75 -36.76
C ALA A 207 13.13 2.94 -37.53
N ARG A 208 13.68 4.13 -37.29
CA ARG A 208 13.33 5.38 -37.98
C ARG A 208 14.50 5.83 -38.86
N ASP A 209 14.36 7.00 -39.46
CA ASP A 209 15.32 7.57 -40.43
C ASP A 209 16.73 7.79 -39.87
N ARG A 210 16.88 7.90 -38.55
CA ARG A 210 18.18 8.06 -37.87
C ARG A 210 18.23 7.38 -36.51
N GLU A 211 19.45 7.13 -36.06
CA GLU A 211 19.74 6.72 -34.69
C GLU A 211 19.59 7.88 -33.69
N PRO A 212 19.18 7.61 -32.44
CA PRO A 212 19.18 8.60 -31.37
C PRO A 212 20.61 8.96 -30.94
N THR A 213 20.87 10.23 -30.64
CA THR A 213 22.19 10.61 -30.12
C THR A 213 22.32 10.30 -28.62
N LYS A 214 23.56 10.27 -28.12
CA LYS A 214 23.82 10.03 -26.71
C LYS A 214 23.24 11.14 -25.82
N GLU A 215 23.30 12.37 -26.31
CA GLU A 215 22.78 13.58 -25.65
C GLU A 215 21.25 13.57 -25.60
N GLU A 216 20.59 13.12 -26.67
CA GLU A 216 19.13 12.97 -26.67
C GLU A 216 18.65 11.92 -25.67
N VAL A 217 19.36 10.80 -25.54
CA VAL A 217 19.01 9.79 -24.54
C VAL A 217 19.34 10.24 -23.12
N ASP A 218 20.38 11.05 -22.92
CA ASP A 218 20.64 11.71 -21.62
C ASP A 218 19.51 12.71 -21.28
N GLU A 219 19.05 13.51 -22.26
CA GLU A 219 17.87 14.38 -22.15
C GLU A 219 16.64 13.57 -21.74
N LEU A 220 16.41 12.41 -22.37
CA LEU A 220 15.32 11.50 -22.02
C LEU A 220 15.42 11.02 -20.58
N ILE A 221 16.55 10.43 -20.17
CA ILE A 221 16.73 9.87 -18.83
C ILE A 221 16.51 10.94 -17.75
N ARG A 222 17.15 12.12 -17.89
CA ARG A 222 16.98 13.24 -16.96
C ARG A 222 15.55 13.79 -16.95
N GLY A 223 14.92 13.85 -18.12
CA GLY A 223 13.54 14.27 -18.26
C GLY A 223 12.59 13.34 -17.52
N VAL A 224 12.77 12.02 -17.67
CA VAL A 224 12.00 10.99 -16.97
C VAL A 224 12.22 11.10 -15.46
N GLU A 225 13.47 11.20 -15.00
CA GLU A 225 13.80 11.37 -13.59
C GLU A 225 13.10 12.59 -12.97
N LYS A 226 13.06 13.71 -13.70
CA LYS A 226 12.38 14.93 -13.24
C LYS A 226 10.87 14.71 -13.16
N ILE A 227 10.27 14.10 -14.19
CA ILE A 227 8.82 13.88 -14.25
C ILE A 227 8.38 12.95 -13.12
N THR A 228 9.06 11.82 -12.93
CA THR A 228 8.71 10.83 -11.89
C THR A 228 8.77 11.40 -10.48
N LYS A 229 9.64 12.40 -10.24
CA LYS A 229 9.80 13.09 -8.95
C LYS A 229 8.85 14.28 -8.76
N THR A 230 8.33 14.88 -9.83
CA THR A 230 7.54 16.13 -9.75
C THR A 230 6.03 15.88 -9.76
N ILE A 231 5.58 14.78 -10.37
CA ILE A 231 4.15 14.50 -10.55
C ILE A 231 3.67 13.48 -9.51
N LEU A 232 3.04 14.00 -8.45
CA LEU A 232 2.24 13.26 -7.46
C LEU A 232 0.80 13.77 -7.49
#